data_AF-A0A1L7X9W1-F1
#
_entry.id   AF-A0A1L7X9W1-F1
#
_cell.length_a   1.000
_cell.length_b   1.000
_cell.length_c   1.000
_cell.angle_alpha   90.00
_cell.angle_beta   90.00
_cell.angle_gamma   90.00
#
_symmetry.space_group_name_H-M   'P 1'
#
loop_
_entity.id
_entity.type
_entity.pdbx_description
1 polymer ?
#
loop_
_entity_poly.entity_id
_entity_poly.type
_entity_poly.pdbx_seq_one_letter_code
_entity_poly.pdbx_strand_id
1 'polypeptide(L)'
;MASPQDILWSSSGRPPKEKKPNRITFGDAQSFVTINVALNSSFIEGQTQSMDLEDVEPGVMTLLVDWLYFQKLPSEREIGAELTTLELCKLWVLAERFLMPRLQNIVVIEGSSIKPDGAKHLSEEESKEEGIKQLVELLNYVYNNCAKDGMWRNFYVSLMIHFLAAAQRMPEEESMEAMTRIFENKIPQDLIIEVLMEIVKSRVNLSEVPLPLMTDGDLLVLVEDD
;
A
#
# COMPACT_ATOMS: atom_id res chain seq x y z
N MET A 1 -71.10 45.78 17.49
CA MET A 1 -70.85 44.57 16.70
C MET A 1 -69.73 44.88 15.72
N ALA A 2 -68.52 44.40 16.01
CA ALA A 2 -67.34 44.52 15.13
C ALA A 2 -66.74 43.12 14.99
N SER A 3 -66.50 42.71 13.75
CA SER A 3 -66.05 41.39 13.27
C SER A 3 -64.83 41.62 12.34
N PRO A 4 -64.05 40.60 11.95
CA PRO A 4 -62.68 40.44 12.42
C PRO A 4 -61.63 40.59 11.30
N GLN A 5 -60.47 41.10 11.70
CA GLN A 5 -59.12 40.71 11.24
C GLN A 5 -58.89 40.52 9.73
N ASP A 6 -58.55 41.61 9.04
CA ASP A 6 -57.65 41.57 7.89
C ASP A 6 -56.24 41.96 8.36
N ILE A 7 -55.43 40.95 8.68
CA ILE A 7 -53.98 41.12 8.89
C ILE A 7 -53.30 40.98 7.54
N LEU A 8 -52.78 42.10 7.05
CA LEU A 8 -51.84 42.23 5.96
C LEU A 8 -50.67 41.23 6.11
N TRP A 9 -50.58 40.24 5.21
CA TRP A 9 -49.34 39.50 4.97
C TRP A 9 -48.47 40.28 3.99
N SER A 10 -47.53 41.04 4.54
CA SER A 10 -46.39 41.59 3.80
C SER A 10 -45.15 41.51 4.69
N SER A 11 -44.38 40.43 4.54
CA SER A 11 -42.91 40.46 4.56
C SER A 11 -42.34 39.05 4.37
N SER A 12 -41.71 38.88 3.21
CA SER A 12 -40.36 38.33 3.07
C SER A 12 -39.85 37.36 4.14
N GLY A 13 -39.87 36.07 3.81
CA GLY A 13 -39.04 35.07 4.46
C GLY A 13 -38.71 33.97 3.46
N ARG A 14 -37.71 34.19 2.58
CA ARG A 14 -37.08 33.04 1.94
C ARG A 14 -36.54 32.14 3.06
N PRO A 15 -36.78 30.82 3.04
CA PRO A 15 -36.14 29.94 4.00
C PRO A 15 -34.63 30.17 3.93
N PRO A 16 -33.92 30.17 5.07
CA PRO A 16 -32.47 30.31 5.06
C PRO A 16 -31.92 29.25 4.11
N LYS A 17 -31.17 29.69 3.10
CA LYS A 17 -30.43 28.79 2.23
C LYS A 17 -29.55 27.97 3.15
N GLU A 18 -29.84 26.67 3.30
CA GLU A 18 -28.93 25.74 3.94
C GLU A 18 -27.55 25.99 3.35
N LYS A 19 -26.60 26.35 4.21
CA LYS A 19 -25.21 26.45 3.82
C LYS A 19 -24.83 25.04 3.40
N LYS A 20 -24.80 24.80 2.07
CA LYS A 20 -24.22 23.58 1.53
C LYS A 20 -22.84 23.44 2.19
N PRO A 21 -22.54 22.31 2.84
CA PRO A 21 -21.24 22.10 3.46
C PRO A 21 -20.17 22.36 2.40
N ASN A 22 -19.09 23.00 2.82
CA ASN A 22 -17.96 23.33 1.95
C ASN A 22 -17.53 22.07 1.21
N ARG A 23 -17.93 21.97 -0.06
CA ARG A 23 -17.60 20.84 -0.92
C ARG A 23 -16.16 21.04 -1.35
N ILE A 24 -15.24 20.40 -0.65
CA ILE A 24 -13.86 20.29 -1.10
C ILE A 24 -13.90 19.42 -2.36
N THR A 25 -13.49 19.98 -3.50
CA THR A 25 -13.37 19.25 -4.77
C THR A 25 -11.91 18.92 -5.00
N PHE A 26 -11.56 17.65 -4.90
CA PHE A 26 -10.23 17.14 -5.22
C PHE A 26 -10.15 16.79 -6.71
N GLY A 27 -9.01 17.08 -7.34
CA GLY A 27 -8.86 17.20 -8.79
C GLY A 27 -8.94 15.90 -9.60
N ASP A 28 -8.77 14.73 -9.00
CA ASP A 28 -8.76 13.44 -9.70
C ASP A 28 -9.79 12.48 -9.08
N ALA A 29 -10.72 12.01 -9.93
CA ALA A 29 -11.98 11.41 -9.49
C ALA A 29 -11.86 9.98 -8.96
N GLN A 30 -10.83 9.22 -9.33
CA GLN A 30 -10.76 7.78 -9.07
C GLN A 30 -10.36 7.43 -7.64
N SER A 31 -9.36 8.12 -7.09
CA SER A 31 -8.83 7.87 -5.74
C SER A 31 -9.85 8.15 -4.62
N PHE A 32 -10.92 8.89 -4.94
CA PHE A 32 -11.95 9.29 -4.00
C PHE A 32 -13.25 8.50 -4.12
N VAL A 33 -13.47 7.67 -5.16
CA VAL A 33 -14.79 7.07 -5.38
C VAL A 33 -15.23 6.27 -4.15
N THR A 34 -14.37 5.42 -3.60
CA THR A 34 -14.75 4.53 -2.48
C THR A 34 -15.01 5.30 -1.18
N ILE A 35 -14.11 6.20 -0.80
CA ILE A 35 -14.26 7.02 0.42
C ILE A 35 -15.45 7.97 0.28
N ASN A 36 -15.58 8.64 -0.86
CA ASN A 36 -16.68 9.55 -1.14
C ASN A 36 -18.02 8.80 -1.18
N VAL A 37 -18.08 7.60 -1.75
CA VAL A 37 -19.29 6.77 -1.72
C VAL A 37 -19.62 6.36 -0.28
N ALA A 38 -18.65 5.88 0.51
CA ALA A 38 -18.89 5.50 1.89
C ALA A 38 -19.45 6.67 2.72
N LEU A 39 -18.80 7.84 2.66
CA LEU A 39 -19.16 9.03 3.43
C LEU A 39 -20.41 9.77 2.90
N ASN A 40 -20.86 9.52 1.67
CA ASN A 40 -22.11 10.10 1.16
C ASN A 40 -23.24 9.06 1.03
N SER A 41 -23.06 7.87 1.62
CA SER A 41 -24.06 6.81 1.60
C SER A 41 -25.06 6.95 2.76
N SER A 42 -26.08 6.07 2.77
CA SER A 42 -26.98 5.91 3.91
C SER A 42 -26.43 4.99 5.02
N PHE A 43 -25.21 4.43 4.86
CA PHE A 43 -24.57 3.60 5.87
C PHE A 43 -24.08 4.43 7.06
N ILE A 44 -23.62 3.75 8.12
CA ILE A 44 -23.24 4.41 9.37
C ILE A 44 -22.14 5.45 9.11
N GLU A 45 -21.20 5.18 8.22
CA GLU A 45 -20.09 6.07 7.86
C GLU A 45 -20.59 7.36 7.20
N GLY A 46 -21.67 7.28 6.41
CA GLY A 46 -22.30 8.46 5.83
C GLY A 46 -23.13 9.26 6.84
N GLN A 47 -23.66 8.59 7.87
CA GLN A 47 -24.40 9.26 8.95
C GLN A 47 -23.47 9.92 9.96
N THR A 48 -22.38 9.26 10.33
CA THR A 48 -21.39 9.75 11.30
C THR A 48 -20.33 10.63 10.66
N GLN A 49 -20.19 10.57 9.34
CA GLN A 49 -19.06 11.18 8.60
C GLN A 49 -17.70 10.68 9.14
N SER A 50 -17.66 9.44 9.62
CA SER A 50 -16.48 8.81 10.23
C SER A 50 -16.36 7.36 9.79
N MET A 51 -15.13 6.85 9.74
CA MET A 51 -14.83 5.44 9.46
C MET A 51 -13.72 5.00 10.40
N ASP A 52 -13.94 3.88 11.07
CA ASP A 52 -12.96 3.29 11.99
C ASP A 52 -12.19 2.17 11.26
N LEU A 53 -10.86 2.25 11.32
CA LEU A 53 -9.95 1.30 10.67
C LEU A 53 -9.02 0.70 11.74
N GLU A 54 -9.53 -0.26 12.50
CA GLU A 54 -8.82 -0.85 13.64
C GLU A 54 -7.54 -1.61 13.25
N ASP A 55 -7.48 -2.09 12.00
CA ASP A 55 -6.37 -2.84 11.43
C ASP A 55 -5.29 -1.97 10.79
N VAL A 56 -5.49 -0.64 10.75
CA VAL A 56 -4.59 0.30 10.09
C VAL A 56 -3.77 1.06 11.12
N GLU A 57 -2.45 0.92 11.01
CA GLU A 57 -1.52 1.66 11.85
C GLU A 57 -1.63 3.19 11.61
N PRO A 58 -1.64 4.03 12.66
CA PRO A 58 -1.77 5.48 12.51
C PRO A 58 -0.72 6.12 11.58
N GLY A 59 0.51 5.59 11.56
CA GLY A 59 1.57 6.05 10.67
C GLY A 59 1.20 5.86 9.20
N VAL A 60 0.72 4.67 8.84
CA VAL A 60 0.28 4.35 7.46
C VAL A 60 -0.95 5.16 7.06
N MET A 61 -1.90 5.35 8.00
CA MET A 61 -3.05 6.23 7.74
C MET A 61 -2.61 7.67 7.49
N THR A 62 -1.61 8.15 8.24
CA THR A 62 -1.02 9.48 8.02
C THR A 62 -0.41 9.58 6.62
N LEU A 63 0.30 8.55 6.14
CA LEU A 63 0.83 8.51 4.77
C LEU A 63 -0.26 8.59 3.71
N LEU A 64 -1.36 7.86 3.90
CA LEU A 64 -2.51 7.91 3.00
C LEU A 64 -3.13 9.30 2.96
N VAL A 65 -3.40 9.90 4.13
CA VAL A 65 -3.99 11.23 4.24
C VAL A 65 -3.07 12.28 3.61
N ASP A 66 -1.78 12.23 3.91
CA ASP A 66 -0.79 13.08 3.29
C ASP A 66 -0.81 12.96 1.77
N TRP A 67 -0.82 11.73 1.24
CA TRP A 67 -0.93 11.54 -0.20
C TRP A 67 -2.24 12.09 -0.75
N LEU A 68 -3.38 11.95 -0.06
CA LEU A 68 -4.65 12.53 -0.50
C LEU A 68 -4.56 14.05 -0.64
N TYR A 69 -3.89 14.74 0.29
CA TYR A 69 -3.72 16.19 0.26
C TYR A 69 -2.68 16.67 -0.75
N PHE A 70 -1.52 16.01 -0.84
CA PHE A 70 -0.36 16.50 -1.59
C PHE A 70 -0.16 15.79 -2.93
N GLN A 71 -0.81 14.64 -3.14
CA GLN A 71 -0.60 13.74 -4.28
C GLN A 71 0.87 13.33 -4.45
N LYS A 72 1.61 13.25 -3.33
CA LYS A 72 3.05 12.96 -3.26
C LYS A 72 3.39 12.22 -1.97
N LEU A 73 4.33 11.28 -2.02
CA LEU A 73 4.86 10.64 -0.82
C LEU A 73 5.81 11.57 -0.05
N PRO A 74 6.03 11.36 1.27
CA PRO A 74 7.02 12.12 2.06
C PRO A 74 8.42 12.21 1.42
N SER A 75 8.89 11.14 0.78
CA SER A 75 10.20 11.09 0.12
C SER A 75 10.33 12.12 -1.01
N GLU A 76 9.23 12.41 -1.71
CA GLU A 76 9.17 13.43 -2.77
C GLU A 76 9.03 14.87 -2.24
N ARG A 77 8.70 15.06 -0.95
CA ARG A 77 8.26 16.35 -0.41
C ARG A 77 9.39 17.21 0.20
N GLU A 78 10.66 16.87 -0.03
CA GLU A 78 11.82 17.49 0.66
C GLU A 78 11.78 17.38 2.19
N ILE A 79 10.82 16.65 2.75
CA ILE A 79 10.67 16.41 4.20
C ILE A 79 11.76 15.45 4.70
N GLY A 80 12.44 14.74 3.79
CA GLY A 80 13.60 13.88 4.11
C GLY A 80 13.25 12.64 4.94
N ALA A 81 11.96 12.35 5.13
CA ALA A 81 11.53 11.12 5.78
C ALA A 81 11.64 9.96 4.78
N GLU A 82 12.64 9.12 4.98
CA GLU A 82 12.77 7.83 4.27
C GLU A 82 11.66 6.89 4.75
N LEU A 83 10.93 6.31 3.81
CA LEU A 83 9.91 5.31 4.10
C LEU A 83 10.54 3.93 4.09
N THR A 84 10.19 3.12 5.09
CA THR A 84 10.58 1.72 5.10
C THR A 84 9.81 0.92 4.05
N THR A 85 10.39 -0.18 3.56
CA THR A 85 9.70 -1.11 2.64
C THR A 85 8.38 -1.63 3.22
N LEU A 86 8.33 -1.83 4.55
CA LEU A 86 7.12 -2.28 5.23
C LEU A 86 6.03 -1.20 5.24
N GLU A 87 6.37 0.06 5.49
CA GLU A 87 5.40 1.17 5.42
C GLU A 87 4.84 1.34 4.01
N LEU A 88 5.69 1.27 2.99
CA LEU A 88 5.25 1.28 1.59
C LEU A 88 4.30 0.11 1.31
N CYS A 89 4.65 -1.11 1.73
CA CYS A 89 3.78 -2.26 1.53
C CYS A 89 2.42 -2.11 2.24
N LYS A 90 2.41 -1.63 3.49
CA LYS A 90 1.17 -1.35 4.22
C LYS A 90 0.32 -0.30 3.50
N LEU A 91 0.96 0.74 2.96
CA LEU A 91 0.30 1.79 2.18
C LEU A 91 -0.26 1.23 0.86
N TRP A 92 0.44 0.31 0.19
CA TRP A 92 -0.04 -0.35 -1.03
C TRP A 92 -1.33 -1.13 -0.77
N VAL A 93 -1.36 -1.95 0.29
CA VAL A 93 -2.54 -2.73 0.70
C VAL A 93 -3.72 -1.81 1.03
N LEU A 94 -3.44 -0.70 1.73
CA LEU A 94 -4.47 0.27 2.06
C LEU A 94 -5.02 0.96 0.80
N ALA A 95 -4.15 1.29 -0.16
CA ALA A 95 -4.54 1.83 -1.45
C ALA A 95 -5.39 0.84 -2.27
N GLU A 96 -5.09 -0.46 -2.22
CA GLU A 96 -5.92 -1.51 -2.82
C GLU A 96 -7.34 -1.51 -2.22
N ARG A 97 -7.43 -1.49 -0.88
CA ARG A 97 -8.71 -1.48 -0.14
C ARG A 97 -9.59 -0.28 -0.51
N PHE A 98 -8.98 0.86 -0.82
CA PHE A 98 -9.70 2.06 -1.24
C PHE A 98 -9.82 2.22 -2.76
N LEU A 99 -9.33 1.27 -3.56
CA LEU A 99 -9.31 1.31 -5.02
C LEU A 99 -8.59 2.56 -5.55
N MET A 100 -7.33 2.73 -5.15
CA MET A 100 -6.47 3.86 -5.52
C MET A 100 -5.27 3.43 -6.39
N PRO A 101 -5.47 3.05 -7.68
CA PRO A 101 -4.41 2.52 -8.54
C PRO A 101 -3.20 3.43 -8.69
N ARG A 102 -3.41 4.74 -8.74
CA ARG A 102 -2.32 5.72 -8.85
C ARG A 102 -1.37 5.67 -7.66
N LEU A 103 -1.93 5.54 -6.45
CA LEU A 103 -1.12 5.40 -5.24
C LEU A 103 -0.40 4.05 -5.23
N GLN A 104 -1.06 2.96 -5.63
CA GLN A 104 -0.43 1.65 -5.76
C GLN A 104 0.79 1.70 -6.69
N ASN A 105 0.67 2.33 -7.86
CA ASN A 105 1.76 2.46 -8.83
C ASN A 105 2.94 3.26 -8.28
N ILE A 106 2.68 4.40 -7.63
CA ILE A 106 3.71 5.22 -7.00
C ILE A 106 4.46 4.42 -5.94
N VAL A 107 3.74 3.67 -5.11
CA VAL A 107 4.34 2.83 -4.07
C VAL A 107 5.22 1.72 -4.66
N VAL A 108 4.83 1.12 -5.79
CA VAL A 108 5.67 0.14 -6.49
C VAL A 108 6.98 0.78 -6.97
N ILE A 109 6.90 1.94 -7.63
CA ILE A 109 8.06 2.66 -8.16
C ILE A 109 9.02 3.04 -7.02
N GLU A 110 8.47 3.58 -5.93
CA GLU A 110 9.26 3.97 -4.76
C GLU A 110 9.90 2.76 -4.09
N GLY A 111 9.14 1.68 -3.90
CA GLY A 111 9.62 0.43 -3.30
C GLY A 111 10.71 -0.25 -4.13
N SER A 112 10.69 -0.07 -5.45
CA SER A 112 11.75 -0.52 -6.37
C SER A 112 13.07 0.21 -6.15
N SER A 113 13.00 1.44 -5.64
CA SER A 113 14.15 2.32 -5.41
C SER A 113 14.76 2.14 -4.02
N ILE A 114 14.06 1.48 -3.08
CA ILE A 114 14.57 1.23 -1.74
C ILE A 114 15.75 0.26 -1.83
N LYS A 115 16.94 0.79 -1.57
CA LYS A 115 18.09 -0.02 -1.19
C LYS A 115 17.81 -0.54 0.22
N PRO A 116 18.10 -1.81 0.54
CA PRO A 116 17.95 -2.31 1.90
C PRO A 116 18.75 -1.43 2.88
N ASP A 117 18.07 -0.49 3.52
CA ASP A 117 18.69 0.67 4.20
C ASP A 117 19.30 0.31 5.56
N GLY A 118 19.21 -0.96 5.97
CA GLY A 118 19.75 -1.47 7.23
C GLY A 118 21.27 -1.48 7.35
N ALA A 119 22.02 -1.10 6.30
CA ALA A 119 23.48 -1.28 6.25
C ALA A 119 24.32 -0.11 6.78
N LYS A 120 23.75 1.06 7.08
CA LYS A 120 24.59 2.25 7.33
C LYS A 120 25.20 2.33 8.74
N HIS A 121 24.69 1.60 9.75
CA HIS A 121 25.11 1.77 11.15
C HIS A 121 25.22 0.51 12.02
N LEU A 122 24.98 -0.68 11.46
CA LEU A 122 25.09 -1.95 12.18
C LEU A 122 26.36 -2.68 11.79
N SER A 123 26.91 -3.51 12.69
CA SER A 123 27.95 -4.47 12.29
C SER A 123 27.43 -5.34 11.14
N GLU A 124 28.31 -5.87 10.28
CA GLU A 124 27.91 -6.66 9.11
C GLU A 124 26.97 -7.83 9.48
N GLU A 125 27.11 -8.40 10.69
CA GLU A 125 26.24 -9.47 11.18
C GLU A 125 24.88 -8.96 11.69
N GLU A 126 24.86 -7.92 12.52
CA GLU A 126 23.60 -7.34 13.04
C GLU A 126 22.76 -6.75 11.91
N SER A 127 23.40 -6.17 10.88
CA SER A 127 22.73 -5.65 9.68
C SER A 127 22.05 -6.77 8.89
N LYS A 128 22.69 -7.94 8.78
CA LYS A 128 22.12 -9.12 8.10
C LYS A 128 20.93 -9.67 8.88
N GLU A 129 21.03 -9.81 10.20
CA GLU A 129 19.94 -10.34 11.03
C GLU A 129 18.71 -9.43 11.02
N GLU A 130 18.90 -8.12 11.21
CA GLU A 130 17.80 -7.16 11.15
C GLU A 130 17.18 -7.09 9.75
N GLY A 131 17.99 -7.19 8.69
CA GLY A 131 17.49 -7.27 7.31
C GLY A 131 16.62 -8.52 7.07
N ILE A 132 17.02 -9.69 7.57
CA ILE A 132 16.23 -10.93 7.48
C ILE A 132 14.91 -10.76 8.25
N LYS A 133 14.96 -10.18 9.45
CA LYS A 133 13.76 -9.95 10.27
C LYS A 133 12.75 -9.04 9.56
N GLN A 134 13.22 -7.92 9.00
CA GLN A 134 12.38 -7.00 8.23
C GLN A 134 11.78 -7.68 6.99
N LEU A 135 12.56 -8.50 6.29
CA LEU A 135 12.07 -9.27 5.15
C LEU A 135 10.97 -10.25 5.58
N VAL A 136 11.17 -11.00 6.66
CA VAL A 136 10.18 -11.95 7.18
C VAL A 136 8.91 -11.23 7.63
N GLU A 137 9.02 -10.09 8.29
CA GLU A 137 7.88 -9.27 8.69
C GLU A 137 7.09 -8.78 7.47
N LEU A 138 7.78 -8.28 6.45
CA LEU A 138 7.20 -7.86 5.18
C LEU A 138 6.45 -8.99 4.48
N LEU A 139 7.06 -10.18 4.39
CA LEU A 139 6.42 -11.34 3.77
C LEU A 139 5.19 -11.80 4.53
N ASN A 140 5.27 -11.86 5.86
CA ASN A 140 4.14 -12.19 6.71
C ASN A 140 3.00 -11.19 6.50
N TYR A 141 3.33 -9.90 6.42
CA TYR A 141 2.33 -8.87 6.19
C TYR A 141 1.66 -9.01 4.82
N VAL A 142 2.43 -9.11 3.74
CA VAL A 142 1.92 -9.28 2.37
C VAL A 142 1.02 -10.53 2.29
N TYR A 143 1.51 -11.65 2.82
CA TYR A 143 0.81 -12.93 2.73
C TYR A 143 -0.56 -12.92 3.43
N ASN A 144 -0.63 -12.25 4.58
CA ASN A 144 -1.84 -12.22 5.40
C ASN A 144 -2.84 -11.13 4.98
N ASN A 145 -2.40 -10.11 4.24
CA ASN A 145 -3.25 -8.95 3.91
C ASN A 145 -3.54 -8.78 2.41
N CYS A 146 -2.87 -9.52 1.52
CA CYS A 146 -3.14 -9.48 0.08
C CYS A 146 -3.96 -10.69 -0.39
N ALA A 147 -4.78 -10.48 -1.43
CA ALA A 147 -5.47 -11.58 -2.12
C ALA A 147 -4.46 -12.61 -2.66
N LYS A 148 -4.87 -13.88 -2.74
CA LYS A 148 -4.00 -15.00 -3.17
C LYS A 148 -3.47 -14.81 -4.60
N ASP A 149 -4.28 -14.22 -5.46
CA ASP A 149 -3.99 -13.86 -6.84
C ASP A 149 -3.63 -12.37 -7.01
N GLY A 150 -3.46 -11.65 -5.91
CA GLY A 150 -3.12 -10.23 -5.92
C GLY A 150 -1.75 -9.95 -6.55
N MET A 151 -1.68 -8.88 -7.35
CA MET A 151 -0.46 -8.49 -8.07
C MET A 151 0.75 -8.30 -7.13
N TRP A 152 0.53 -7.73 -5.94
CA TRP A 152 1.58 -7.47 -4.96
C TRP A 152 2.12 -8.73 -4.28
N ARG A 153 1.24 -9.69 -3.98
CA ARG A 153 1.66 -11.02 -3.50
C ARG A 153 2.51 -11.73 -4.54
N ASN A 154 2.08 -11.72 -5.80
CA ASN A 154 2.84 -12.31 -6.90
C ASN A 154 4.20 -11.62 -7.10
N PHE A 155 4.23 -10.28 -7.01
CA PHE A 155 5.47 -9.50 -7.09
C PHE A 155 6.46 -9.89 -5.98
N TYR A 156 6.02 -9.95 -4.72
CA TYR A 156 6.89 -10.32 -3.61
C TYR A 156 7.31 -11.79 -3.63
N VAL A 157 6.42 -12.71 -4.01
CA VAL A 157 6.80 -14.12 -4.24
C VAL A 157 7.88 -14.21 -5.32
N SER A 158 7.72 -13.48 -6.43
CA SER A 158 8.74 -13.40 -7.47
C SER A 158 10.05 -12.81 -6.93
N LEU A 159 10.01 -11.70 -6.20
CA LEU A 159 11.18 -11.08 -5.59
C LEU A 159 11.91 -12.06 -4.65
N MET A 160 11.18 -12.85 -3.86
CA MET A 160 11.73 -13.89 -3.00
C MET A 160 12.43 -14.99 -3.79
N ILE A 161 11.83 -15.46 -4.88
CA ILE A 161 12.45 -16.47 -5.75
C ILE A 161 13.77 -15.93 -6.29
N HIS A 162 13.83 -14.65 -6.68
CA HIS A 162 15.07 -14.02 -7.13
C HIS A 162 16.12 -13.90 -6.02
N PHE A 163 15.73 -13.55 -4.79
CA PHE A 163 16.64 -13.55 -3.65
C PHE A 163 17.19 -14.94 -3.34
N LEU A 164 16.34 -15.98 -3.36
CA LEU A 164 16.76 -17.36 -3.17
C LEU A 164 17.70 -17.83 -4.30
N ALA A 165 17.40 -17.46 -5.54
CA ALA A 165 18.27 -17.73 -6.69
C ALA A 165 19.63 -17.05 -6.55
N ALA A 166 19.66 -15.79 -6.08
CA ALA A 166 20.90 -15.07 -5.81
C ALA A 166 21.69 -15.72 -4.66
N ALA A 167 21.02 -16.14 -3.59
CA ALA A 167 21.64 -16.85 -2.47
C ALA A 167 22.26 -18.19 -2.90
N GLN A 168 21.71 -18.88 -3.89
CA GLN A 168 22.31 -20.11 -4.45
C GLN A 168 23.62 -19.87 -5.21
N ARG A 169 23.90 -18.65 -5.63
CA ARG A 169 25.19 -18.29 -6.27
C ARG A 169 26.29 -18.01 -5.23
N MET A 170 25.94 -17.99 -3.94
CA MET A 170 26.89 -17.85 -2.83
C MET A 170 27.57 -19.20 -2.51
N PRO A 171 28.69 -19.21 -1.79
CA PRO A 171 29.28 -20.44 -1.26
C PRO A 171 28.23 -21.27 -0.50
N GLU A 172 28.28 -22.60 -0.63
CA GLU A 172 27.26 -23.53 -0.10
C GLU A 172 26.98 -23.32 1.40
N GLU A 173 28.02 -23.06 2.19
CA GLU A 173 27.92 -22.81 3.64
C GLU A 173 27.14 -21.52 3.96
N GLU A 174 27.44 -20.42 3.26
CA GLU A 174 26.74 -19.14 3.42
C GLU A 174 25.29 -19.21 2.90
N SER A 175 25.07 -19.94 1.80
CA SER A 175 23.75 -20.14 1.20
C SER A 175 22.81 -20.93 2.11
N MET A 176 23.31 -22.05 2.66
CA MET A 176 22.56 -22.91 3.57
C MET A 176 22.25 -22.20 4.88
N GLU A 177 23.19 -21.42 5.42
CA GLU A 177 22.97 -20.62 6.61
C GLU A 177 21.90 -19.53 6.37
N ALA A 178 22.00 -18.79 5.27
CA ALA A 178 21.02 -17.76 4.91
C ALA A 178 19.61 -18.34 4.72
N MET A 179 19.50 -19.46 3.99
CA MET A 179 18.22 -20.15 3.79
C MET A 179 17.65 -20.68 5.11
N THR A 180 18.47 -21.32 5.94
CA THR A 180 18.05 -21.86 7.24
C THR A 180 17.49 -20.75 8.13
N ARG A 181 18.20 -19.62 8.22
CA ARG A 181 17.73 -18.45 8.97
C ARG A 181 16.42 -17.87 8.43
N ILE A 182 16.22 -17.84 7.11
CA ILE A 182 14.96 -17.38 6.50
C ILE A 182 13.82 -18.33 6.89
N PHE A 183 14.01 -19.65 6.81
CA PHE A 183 12.96 -20.63 7.09
C PHE A 183 12.68 -20.85 8.59
N GLU A 184 13.67 -20.67 9.47
CA GLU A 184 13.49 -20.78 10.92
C GLU A 184 12.64 -19.65 11.53
N ASN A 185 12.58 -18.49 10.87
CA ASN A 185 11.91 -17.28 11.35
C ASN A 185 10.37 -17.27 11.18
N LYS A 186 9.72 -18.44 11.20
CA LYS A 186 8.24 -18.57 11.17
C LYS A 186 7.59 -17.99 9.90
N ILE A 187 8.19 -18.20 8.73
CA ILE A 187 7.49 -17.95 7.46
C ILE A 187 6.25 -18.86 7.40
N PRO A 188 5.08 -18.39 6.92
CA PRO A 188 3.90 -19.23 6.82
C PRO A 188 4.19 -20.44 5.92
N GLN A 189 3.87 -21.65 6.38
CA GLN A 189 4.18 -22.87 5.63
C GLN A 189 3.55 -22.86 4.22
N ASP A 190 2.37 -22.26 4.10
CA ASP A 190 1.69 -22.12 2.81
C ASP A 190 2.45 -21.20 1.84
N LEU A 191 3.13 -20.15 2.33
CA LEU A 191 4.01 -19.31 1.50
C LEU A 191 5.23 -20.08 1.03
N ILE A 192 5.82 -20.91 1.91
CA ILE A 192 6.93 -21.79 1.53
C ILE A 192 6.48 -22.73 0.42
N ILE A 193 5.31 -23.35 0.57
CA ILE A 193 4.74 -24.22 -0.47
C ILE A 193 4.49 -23.45 -1.76
N GLU A 194 3.94 -22.24 -1.69
CA GLU A 194 3.70 -21.41 -2.88
C GLU A 194 4.99 -21.04 -3.61
N VAL A 195 6.02 -20.60 -2.89
CA VAL A 195 7.35 -20.32 -3.44
C VAL A 195 7.94 -21.58 -4.07
N LEU A 196 7.89 -22.73 -3.39
CA LEU A 196 8.39 -24.00 -3.92
C LEU A 196 7.62 -24.43 -5.17
N MET A 197 6.29 -24.31 -5.16
CA MET A 197 5.44 -24.65 -6.30
C MET A 197 5.76 -23.76 -7.50
N GLU A 198 6.03 -22.47 -7.27
CA GLU A 198 6.36 -21.55 -8.35
C GLU A 198 7.77 -21.79 -8.89
N ILE A 199 8.74 -22.15 -8.05
CA ILE A 199 10.05 -22.65 -8.48
C ILE A 199 9.89 -23.91 -9.36
N VAL A 200 9.06 -24.87 -8.95
CA VAL A 200 8.83 -26.11 -9.71
C VAL A 200 8.12 -25.84 -11.03
N LYS A 201 7.06 -25.02 -11.04
CA LYS A 201 6.28 -24.69 -12.25
C LYS A 201 7.11 -23.92 -13.27
N SER A 202 7.89 -22.95 -12.80
CA SER A 202 8.66 -22.08 -13.67
C SER A 202 9.79 -22.83 -14.39
N ARG A 203 10.11 -24.07 -13.98
CA ARG A 203 11.29 -24.85 -14.42
C ARG A 203 12.55 -23.99 -14.43
N VAL A 204 12.56 -22.99 -13.57
CA VAL A 204 13.57 -21.96 -13.57
C VAL A 204 14.83 -22.64 -13.07
N ASN A 205 15.82 -22.72 -13.95
CA ASN A 205 17.17 -22.98 -13.51
C ASN A 205 17.59 -21.74 -12.71
N LEU A 206 17.56 -21.82 -11.39
CA LEU A 206 17.82 -20.68 -10.50
C LEU A 206 19.20 -20.05 -10.78
N SER A 207 20.15 -20.82 -11.35
CA SER A 207 21.44 -20.31 -11.81
C SER A 207 21.34 -19.36 -13.01
N GLU A 208 20.31 -19.47 -13.84
CA GLU A 208 20.12 -18.73 -15.10
C GLU A 208 19.13 -17.56 -14.97
N VAL A 209 18.50 -17.36 -13.81
CA VAL A 209 17.55 -16.27 -13.61
C VAL A 209 18.29 -14.93 -13.79
N PRO A 210 17.96 -14.13 -14.82
CA PRO A 210 18.46 -12.77 -14.88
C PRO A 210 17.90 -12.03 -13.67
N LEU A 211 18.77 -11.31 -12.94
CA LEU A 211 18.29 -10.38 -11.92
C LEU A 211 17.22 -9.50 -12.58
N PRO A 212 16.11 -9.18 -11.90
CA PRO A 212 15.12 -8.28 -12.46
C PRO A 212 15.80 -6.92 -12.58
N LEU A 213 16.36 -6.65 -13.75
CA LEU A 213 16.53 -5.30 -14.23
C LEU A 213 15.10 -4.85 -14.51
N MET A 214 14.47 -4.29 -13.48
CA MET A 214 13.28 -3.48 -13.66
C MET A 214 13.71 -2.28 -14.50
N THR A 215 13.75 -2.46 -15.81
CA THR A 215 13.80 -1.32 -16.73
C THR A 215 12.44 -0.64 -16.63
N ASP A 216 12.44 0.70 -16.53
CA ASP A 216 11.30 1.58 -16.26
C ASP A 216 9.99 1.33 -17.06
N GLY A 217 9.98 0.43 -18.05
CA GLY A 217 8.86 0.22 -18.98
C GLY A 217 7.88 -0.91 -18.66
N ASP A 218 8.26 -1.98 -17.95
CA ASP A 218 7.47 -3.23 -17.98
C ASP A 218 6.29 -3.28 -16.99
N LEU A 219 6.20 -2.32 -16.06
CA LEU A 219 5.07 -2.15 -15.13
C LEU A 219 4.04 -1.13 -15.61
N LEU A 220 4.31 -0.45 -16.73
CA LEU A 220 3.38 0.52 -17.30
C LEU A 220 2.31 -0.20 -18.12
N VAL A 221 1.31 -0.77 -17.44
CA VAL A 221 -0.03 -0.72 -18.02
C VAL A 221 -0.46 0.74 -17.93
N LEU A 222 -0.07 1.51 -18.94
CA LEU A 222 -0.73 2.78 -19.23
C LEU A 222 -2.19 2.44 -19.50
N VAL A 223 -3.03 2.66 -18.50
CA VAL A 223 -4.41 3.06 -18.80
C VAL A 223 -4.25 4.42 -19.46
N GLU A 224 -4.20 4.44 -20.78
CA GLU A 224 -4.38 5.68 -21.54
C GLU A 224 -5.77 6.20 -21.18
N ASP A 225 -5.82 7.37 -20.53
CA ASP A 225 -7.05 8.08 -20.22
C ASP A 225 -7.69 8.58 -21.54
N ASP A 226 -8.86 8.04 -21.89
CA ASP A 226 -9.87 8.67 -22.77
C ASP A 226 -10.86 9.50 -21.93
#